data_AF-A0A9D8QK95-F1
#
_entry.id   AF-A0A9D8QK95-F1
#
_cell.length_a   1.000
_cell.length_b   1.000
_cell.length_c   1.000
_cell.angle_alpha   90.00
_cell.angle_beta   90.00
_cell.angle_gamma   90.00
#
_symmetry.space_group_name_H-M   'P 1'
#
loop_
_entity.id
_entity.type
_entity.pdbx_description
1 polymer ?
#
loop_
_entity_poly.entity_id
_entity_poly.type
_entity_poly.pdbx_seq_one_letter_code
_entity_poly.pdbx_strand_id
1 'polypeptide(L)'
;MSLGRPADHRRIGASPDPLVCVVGPGARFLSGVSQHTVQVANCLAGDGSCCVLAILMRQLLPTFLYPGRERVGKSLTLLGFDRRVRVFDGLDWFWFPSVFVALLRLVRARPNALVLQWWSATVLHSYLLLAVVARLLGCRVLIEFHEVLDSDELRLRCVRAYVRAVAPLLLRLVSAFVVHSRRDVAVV
;
A
#
# COMPACT_ATOMS: atom_id res chain seq x y z
N MET A 1 8.62 51.09 -8.10
CA MET A 1 9.56 50.23 -7.34
C MET A 1 8.74 49.44 -6.34
N SER A 2 8.70 48.11 -6.25
CA SER A 2 9.24 46.98 -7.02
C SER A 2 8.25 45.84 -6.78
N LEU A 3 7.76 45.20 -7.85
CA LEU A 3 6.92 44.00 -7.78
C LEU A 3 7.82 42.81 -7.41
N GLY A 4 7.60 42.21 -6.24
CA GLY A 4 8.27 40.98 -5.84
C GLY A 4 7.79 39.82 -6.72
N ARG A 5 8.68 39.33 -7.59
CA ARG A 5 8.49 38.06 -8.32
C ARG A 5 8.46 36.90 -7.31
N PRO A 6 7.51 35.96 -7.40
CA PRO A 6 7.69 34.67 -6.74
C PRO A 6 8.82 33.90 -7.44
N ALA A 7 9.67 33.27 -6.61
CA ALA A 7 10.82 32.50 -7.07
C ALA A 7 10.37 31.33 -7.95
N ASP A 8 10.74 31.40 -9.23
CA ASP A 8 10.58 30.32 -10.20
C ASP A 8 11.63 29.24 -9.91
N HIS A 9 11.28 28.27 -9.06
CA HIS A 9 12.06 27.05 -8.89
C HIS A 9 11.85 26.10 -10.07
N ARG A 10 12.22 26.53 -11.28
CA ARG A 10 12.43 25.62 -12.41
C ARG A 10 13.59 24.68 -12.06
N ARG A 11 13.26 23.44 -11.73
CA ARG A 11 14.24 22.37 -11.53
C ARG A 11 15.00 22.14 -12.83
N ILE A 12 16.28 22.46 -12.78
CA ILE A 12 17.29 22.11 -13.77
C ILE A 12 17.46 20.58 -13.71
N GLY A 13 17.14 19.90 -14.82
CA GLY A 13 17.34 18.45 -15.00
C GLY A 13 16.21 17.57 -14.49
N ALA A 14 15.05 17.57 -15.15
CA ALA A 14 13.96 16.66 -14.83
C ALA A 14 14.36 15.21 -15.15
N SER A 15 14.82 14.49 -14.13
CA SER A 15 14.52 13.06 -14.05
C SER A 15 13.00 12.90 -14.20
N PRO A 16 12.49 11.85 -14.87
CA PRO A 16 11.05 11.64 -14.98
C PRO A 16 10.39 11.77 -13.60
N ASP A 17 9.22 12.41 -13.54
CA ASP A 17 8.52 12.65 -12.29
C ASP A 17 8.49 11.36 -11.47
N PRO A 18 8.92 11.41 -10.19
CA PRO A 18 9.03 10.20 -9.39
C PRO A 18 7.68 9.51 -9.32
N LEU A 19 7.68 8.19 -9.49
CA LEU A 19 6.48 7.37 -9.38
C LEU A 19 6.43 6.71 -8.02
N VAL A 20 5.36 6.97 -7.28
CA VAL A 20 5.05 6.30 -6.01
C VAL A 20 3.96 5.27 -6.25
N CYS A 21 4.23 4.03 -5.83
CA CYS A 21 3.23 2.96 -5.84
C CYS A 21 2.68 2.77 -4.42
N VAL A 22 1.39 3.01 -4.23
CA VAL A 22 0.69 2.76 -2.96
C VAL A 22 -0.03 1.42 -3.06
N VAL A 23 0.17 0.54 -2.08
CA VAL A 23 -0.49 -0.76 -2.01
C VAL A 23 -1.32 -0.81 -0.74
N GLY A 24 -2.59 -1.16 -0.84
CA GLY A 24 -3.52 -1.16 0.29
C GLY A 24 -4.83 -1.87 -0.02
N PRO A 25 -5.78 -1.92 0.92
CA PRO A 25 -7.07 -2.55 0.69
C PRO A 25 -7.96 -1.71 -0.22
N GLY A 26 -8.70 -2.40 -1.10
CA GLY A 26 -9.70 -1.78 -1.97
C GLY A 26 -11.05 -1.55 -1.27
N ALA A 27 -11.98 -0.91 -1.97
CA ALA A 27 -13.31 -0.56 -1.43
C ALA A 27 -14.21 -1.78 -1.15
N ARG A 28 -13.88 -2.97 -1.67
CA ARG A 28 -14.66 -4.20 -1.46
C ARG A 28 -14.69 -4.63 0.01
N PHE A 29 -13.61 -4.42 0.75
CA PHE A 29 -13.53 -4.63 2.19
C PHE A 29 -13.36 -3.26 2.87
N LEU A 30 -14.39 -2.41 2.74
CA LEU A 30 -14.33 -1.05 3.25
C LEU A 30 -14.01 -1.05 4.76
N SER A 31 -12.98 -0.26 5.10
CA SER A 31 -12.39 -0.12 6.42
C SER A 31 -11.69 1.24 6.51
N GLY A 32 -11.23 1.63 7.71
CA GLY A 32 -10.42 2.83 7.88
C GLY A 32 -9.17 2.83 6.98
N VAL A 33 -8.54 1.66 6.81
CA VAL A 33 -7.31 1.49 6.02
C VAL A 33 -7.56 1.69 4.52
N SER A 34 -8.72 1.29 3.99
CA SER A 34 -9.06 1.52 2.57
C SER A 34 -9.36 3.00 2.32
N GLN A 35 -10.05 3.67 3.24
CA GLN A 35 -10.23 5.14 3.17
C GLN A 35 -8.89 5.87 3.25
N HIS A 36 -8.00 5.44 4.15
CA HIS A 36 -6.66 6.00 4.30
C HIS A 36 -5.82 5.81 3.03
N THR A 37 -5.88 4.63 2.41
CA THR A 37 -5.20 4.34 1.14
C THR A 37 -5.63 5.31 0.04
N VAL A 38 -6.93 5.60 -0.07
CA VAL A 38 -7.48 6.60 -1.02
C VAL A 38 -6.95 7.99 -0.70
N GLN A 39 -6.98 8.40 0.58
CA GLN A 39 -6.52 9.71 1.01
C GLN A 39 -5.04 9.93 0.72
N VAL A 40 -4.17 8.98 1.12
CA VAL A 40 -2.73 9.05 0.86
C VAL A 40 -2.45 9.16 -0.64
N ALA A 41 -3.08 8.31 -1.46
CA ALA A 41 -2.89 8.35 -2.90
C ALA A 41 -3.36 9.68 -3.52
N ASN A 42 -4.50 10.20 -3.08
CA ASN A 42 -5.05 11.46 -3.58
C ASN A 42 -4.20 12.67 -3.15
N CYS A 43 -3.70 12.68 -1.91
CA CYS A 43 -2.80 13.74 -1.43
C CYS A 43 -1.48 13.75 -2.22
N LEU A 44 -0.87 12.58 -2.45
CA LEU A 44 0.35 12.48 -3.25
C LEU A 44 0.14 12.94 -4.70
N ALA A 45 -0.98 12.57 -5.31
CA ALA A 45 -1.31 13.02 -6.67
C ALA A 45 -1.69 14.51 -6.71
N GLY A 46 -2.27 15.02 -5.61
CA GLY A 46 -2.69 16.40 -5.43
C GLY A 46 -1.54 17.40 -5.43
N ASP A 47 -0.43 17.03 -4.81
CA ASP A 47 0.79 17.85 -4.69
C ASP A 47 1.47 18.11 -6.05
N GLY A 48 1.25 17.24 -7.04
CA GLY A 48 1.79 17.39 -8.39
C GLY A 48 3.29 17.11 -8.52
N SER A 49 4.00 16.82 -7.42
CA SER A 49 5.43 16.48 -7.43
C SER A 49 5.74 15.04 -7.83
N CYS A 50 4.73 14.18 -7.97
CA CYS A 50 4.91 12.77 -8.29
C CYS A 50 3.72 12.18 -9.05
N CYS A 51 3.98 11.13 -9.82
CA CYS A 51 2.94 10.26 -10.34
C CYS A 51 2.56 9.22 -9.28
N VAL A 52 1.30 8.77 -9.27
CA VAL A 52 0.80 7.78 -8.30
C VAL A 52 0.17 6.58 -8.98
N LEU A 53 0.60 5.38 -8.57
CA LEU A 53 -0.01 4.09 -8.92
C LEU A 53 -0.55 3.43 -7.65
N ALA A 54 -1.86 3.21 -7.58
CA ALA A 54 -2.48 2.42 -6.52
C ALA A 54 -2.67 0.96 -6.97
N ILE A 55 -2.13 0.00 -6.22
CA ILE A 55 -2.42 -1.43 -6.36
C ILE A 55 -3.30 -1.84 -5.18
N LEU A 56 -4.56 -2.17 -5.45
CA LEU A 56 -5.51 -2.48 -4.40
C LEU A 56 -5.68 -3.99 -4.23
N MET A 57 -5.68 -4.40 -2.97
CA MET A 57 -6.12 -5.72 -2.54
C MET A 57 -7.64 -5.78 -2.70
N ARG A 58 -8.10 -6.42 -3.78
CA ARG A 58 -9.51 -6.54 -4.11
C ARG A 58 -10.19 -7.58 -3.21
N GLN A 59 -9.61 -8.76 -3.13
CA GLN A 59 -10.05 -9.82 -2.22
C GLN A 59 -8.99 -10.00 -1.13
N LEU A 60 -9.23 -9.48 0.08
CA LEU A 60 -8.28 -9.56 1.19
C LEU A 60 -8.13 -10.99 1.75
N LEU A 61 -9.25 -11.70 1.87
CA LEU A 61 -9.36 -13.07 2.36
C LEU A 61 -10.69 -13.66 1.86
N PRO A 62 -10.91 -14.98 1.91
CA PRO A 62 -12.21 -15.56 1.57
C PRO A 62 -13.35 -14.88 2.34
N THR A 63 -14.39 -14.40 1.66
CA THR A 63 -15.43 -13.52 2.26
C THR A 63 -16.09 -14.10 3.50
N PHE A 64 -16.25 -15.43 3.59
CA PHE A 64 -16.86 -16.09 4.73
C PHE A 64 -16.02 -16.02 6.02
N LEU A 65 -14.71 -15.78 5.91
CA LEU A 65 -13.79 -15.58 7.03
C LEU A 65 -13.75 -14.12 7.50
N TYR A 66 -14.37 -13.18 6.78
CA TYR A 66 -14.31 -11.76 7.11
C TYR A 66 -15.31 -11.37 8.20
N PRO A 67 -14.86 -10.76 9.31
CA PRO A 67 -15.75 -10.21 10.33
C PRO A 67 -16.67 -9.13 9.73
N GLY A 68 -17.98 -9.40 9.70
CA GLY A 68 -18.95 -8.52 9.03
C GLY A 68 -19.01 -8.72 7.52
N ARG A 69 -18.86 -9.96 7.04
CA ARG A 69 -19.07 -10.42 5.65
C ARG A 69 -20.29 -9.83 4.94
N GLU A 70 -21.35 -9.51 5.67
CA GLU A 70 -22.57 -8.88 5.15
C GLU A 70 -22.36 -7.46 4.59
N ARG A 71 -21.23 -6.83 4.93
CA ARG A 71 -20.84 -5.49 4.45
C ARG A 71 -19.92 -5.54 3.23
N VAL A 72 -19.35 -6.70 2.91
CA VAL A 72 -18.37 -6.85 1.83
C VAL A 72 -19.04 -6.57 0.48
N GLY A 73 -18.41 -5.72 -0.32
CA GLY A 73 -18.89 -5.33 -1.65
C GLY A 73 -20.04 -4.32 -1.66
N LYS A 74 -20.54 -3.87 -0.49
CA LYS A 74 -21.48 -2.75 -0.43
C LYS A 74 -20.73 -1.45 -0.64
N SER A 75 -21.20 -0.62 -1.58
CA SER A 75 -20.68 0.73 -1.79
C SER A 75 -21.14 1.64 -0.64
N LEU A 76 -20.36 1.65 0.44
CA LEU A 76 -20.67 2.39 1.67
C LEU A 76 -19.90 3.72 1.76
N THR A 77 -19.18 4.11 0.70
CA THR A 77 -18.32 5.29 0.68
C THR A 77 -18.45 6.08 -0.63
N LEU A 78 -18.41 7.40 -0.52
CA LEU A 78 -18.27 8.32 -1.65
C LEU A 78 -16.81 8.66 -1.96
N LEU A 79 -15.85 8.24 -1.11
CA LEU A 79 -14.42 8.44 -1.34
C LEU A 79 -13.97 7.61 -2.54
N GLY A 80 -13.52 8.30 -3.58
CA GLY A 80 -12.91 7.72 -4.77
C GLY A 80 -11.50 8.26 -5.00
N PHE A 81 -10.74 7.55 -5.83
CA PHE A 81 -9.44 8.02 -6.28
C PHE A 81 -9.58 9.22 -7.22
N ASP A 82 -8.66 10.18 -7.08
CA ASP A 82 -8.47 11.26 -8.03
C ASP A 82 -8.13 10.70 -9.42
N ARG A 83 -8.59 11.35 -10.49
CA ARG A 83 -8.39 10.91 -11.88
C ARG A 83 -6.91 10.79 -12.27
N ARG A 84 -6.02 11.50 -11.56
CA ARG A 84 -4.56 11.43 -11.75
C ARG A 84 -3.94 10.16 -11.16
N VAL A 85 -4.62 9.50 -10.24
CA VAL A 85 -4.14 8.24 -9.65
C VAL A 85 -4.43 7.10 -10.61
N ARG A 86 -3.39 6.39 -11.04
CA ARG A 86 -3.55 5.15 -11.79
C ARG A 86 -3.94 4.05 -10.83
N VAL A 87 -5.15 3.50 -10.93
CA VAL A 87 -5.63 2.46 -10.02
C VAL A 87 -5.63 1.09 -10.70
N PHE A 88 -5.08 0.09 -10.01
CA PHE A 88 -5.24 -1.31 -10.32
C PHE A 88 -5.94 -2.00 -9.14
N ASP A 89 -7.25 -2.22 -9.26
CA ASP A 89 -8.05 -2.93 -8.27
C ASP A 89 -8.23 -4.39 -8.69
N GLY A 90 -7.35 -5.27 -8.19
CA GLY A 90 -7.36 -6.64 -8.65
C GLY A 90 -6.49 -7.63 -7.91
N LEU A 91 -5.65 -7.22 -6.96
CA LEU A 91 -4.78 -8.16 -6.25
C LEU A 91 -5.63 -8.98 -5.27
N ASP A 92 -5.80 -10.27 -5.55
CA ASP A 92 -6.60 -11.17 -4.72
C ASP A 92 -5.71 -12.05 -3.84
N TRP A 93 -6.24 -12.42 -2.67
CA TRP A 93 -5.55 -13.25 -1.68
C TRP A 93 -5.05 -14.59 -2.22
N PHE A 94 -5.84 -15.22 -3.10
CA PHE A 94 -5.51 -16.50 -3.75
C PHE A 94 -4.40 -16.41 -4.80
N TRP A 95 -3.88 -15.20 -5.06
CA TRP A 95 -2.82 -14.85 -6.01
C TRP A 95 -3.11 -15.12 -7.48
N PHE A 96 -3.57 -16.31 -7.87
CA PHE A 96 -3.74 -16.64 -9.27
C PHE A 96 -5.11 -16.19 -9.80
N PRO A 97 -5.19 -15.52 -10.96
CA PRO A 97 -4.09 -14.99 -11.79
C PRO A 97 -3.69 -13.54 -11.44
N SER A 98 -4.35 -12.91 -10.47
CA SER A 98 -4.26 -11.48 -10.17
C SER A 98 -2.87 -10.96 -9.80
N VAL A 99 -2.07 -11.77 -9.11
CA VAL A 99 -0.71 -11.41 -8.69
C VAL A 99 0.21 -11.19 -9.89
N PHE A 100 0.08 -11.97 -10.96
CA PHE A 100 0.89 -11.78 -12.17
C PHE A 100 0.60 -10.45 -12.82
N VAL A 101 -0.68 -10.07 -12.87
CA VAL A 101 -1.09 -8.78 -13.41
C VAL A 101 -0.55 -7.65 -12.53
N ALA A 102 -0.64 -7.78 -11.20
CA ALA A 102 -0.08 -6.80 -10.26
C ALA A 102 1.44 -6.64 -10.43
N LEU A 103 2.18 -7.76 -10.51
CA LEU A 103 3.63 -7.78 -10.72
C LEU A 103 4.01 -7.19 -12.08
N LEU A 104 3.29 -7.55 -13.15
CA LEU A 104 3.52 -6.98 -14.47
C LEU A 104 3.30 -5.46 -14.48
N ARG A 105 2.27 -4.98 -13.79
CA ARG A 105 2.02 -3.55 -13.63
C ARG A 105 3.15 -2.87 -12.86
N LEU A 106 3.63 -3.48 -11.77
CA LEU A 106 4.74 -3.00 -10.97
C LEU A 106 6.05 -2.93 -11.79
N VAL A 107 6.38 -4.00 -12.53
CA VAL A 107 7.58 -4.09 -13.37
C VAL A 107 7.55 -3.11 -14.53
N ARG A 108 6.39 -2.91 -15.17
CA ARG A 108 6.22 -1.91 -16.23
C ARG A 108 6.29 -0.48 -15.71
N ALA A 109 5.78 -0.27 -14.50
CA ALA A 109 5.75 1.04 -13.86
C ALA A 109 7.12 1.47 -13.32
N ARG A 110 7.91 0.53 -12.79
CA ARG A 110 9.20 0.78 -12.13
C ARG A 110 9.14 1.95 -11.13
N PRO A 111 8.30 1.87 -10.09
CA PRO A 111 8.18 2.97 -9.13
C PRO A 111 9.48 3.23 -8.39
N ASN A 112 9.71 4.48 -8.02
CA ASN A 112 10.83 4.90 -7.18
C ASN A 112 10.60 4.50 -5.71
N ALA A 113 9.34 4.53 -5.28
CA ALA A 113 8.93 4.13 -3.94
C ALA A 113 7.69 3.24 -3.96
N LEU A 114 7.67 2.22 -3.10
CA LEU A 114 6.54 1.34 -2.84
C LEU A 114 6.08 1.55 -1.39
N VAL A 115 4.85 2.02 -1.18
CA VAL A 115 4.26 2.26 0.14
C VAL A 115 3.23 1.18 0.42
N LEU A 116 3.50 0.32 1.39
CA LEU A 116 2.65 -0.78 1.80
C LEU A 116 1.83 -0.35 3.02
N GLN A 117 0.51 -0.27 2.85
CA GLN A 117 -0.43 0.04 3.93
C GLN A 117 -0.67 -1.25 4.72
N TRP A 118 0.02 -1.45 5.84
CA TRP A 118 -0.06 -2.69 6.63
C TRP A 118 -1.17 -2.62 7.68
N TRP A 119 -2.01 -3.66 7.75
CA TRP A 119 -3.04 -3.79 8.81
C TRP A 119 -3.32 -5.22 9.28
N SER A 120 -2.85 -6.24 8.57
CA SER A 120 -3.21 -7.64 8.85
C SER A 120 -2.18 -8.59 8.27
N ALA A 121 -1.98 -9.74 8.95
CA ALA A 121 -1.12 -10.80 8.45
C ALA A 121 -1.66 -11.43 7.16
N THR A 122 -2.95 -11.29 6.86
CA THR A 122 -3.57 -11.88 5.67
C THR A 122 -2.95 -11.41 4.36
N VAL A 123 -2.32 -10.23 4.34
CA VAL A 123 -1.70 -9.67 3.13
C VAL A 123 -0.18 -9.80 3.09
N LEU A 124 0.41 -10.38 4.14
CA LEU A 124 1.86 -10.45 4.33
C LEU A 124 2.59 -11.14 3.18
N HIS A 125 2.05 -12.23 2.63
CA HIS A 125 2.66 -12.94 1.51
C HIS A 125 2.64 -12.08 0.25
N SER A 126 1.52 -11.44 -0.07
CA SER A 126 1.41 -10.52 -1.20
C SER A 126 2.39 -9.35 -1.07
N TYR A 127 2.53 -8.81 0.14
CA TYR A 127 3.41 -7.69 0.44
C TYR A 127 4.88 -8.09 0.34
N LEU A 128 5.24 -9.28 0.84
CA LEU A 128 6.58 -9.84 0.67
C LEU A 128 6.93 -9.98 -0.81
N LEU A 129 6.04 -10.54 -1.62
CA LEU A 129 6.30 -10.75 -3.05
C LEU A 129 6.46 -9.41 -3.80
N LEU A 130 5.57 -8.45 -3.54
CA LEU A 130 5.68 -7.11 -4.11
C LEU A 130 6.97 -6.40 -3.66
N ALA A 131 7.33 -6.51 -2.38
CA ALA A 131 8.56 -5.94 -1.84
C ALA A 131 9.79 -6.56 -2.49
N VAL A 132 9.86 -7.89 -2.63
CA VAL A 132 10.97 -8.57 -3.32
C VAL A 132 11.12 -8.03 -4.74
N VAL A 133 10.04 -8.02 -5.52
CA VAL A 133 10.09 -7.51 -6.91
C VAL A 133 10.45 -6.04 -6.96
N ALA A 134 9.90 -5.20 -6.07
CA ALA A 134 10.25 -3.79 -6.00
C ALA A 134 11.73 -3.58 -5.66
N ARG A 135 12.30 -4.34 -4.72
CA ARG A 135 13.73 -4.25 -4.37
C ARG A 135 14.63 -4.68 -5.53
N LEU A 136 14.24 -5.72 -6.29
CA LEU A 136 14.94 -6.13 -7.50
C LEU A 136 14.91 -5.05 -8.60
N LEU A 137 13.89 -4.19 -8.60
CA LEU A 137 13.80 -3.02 -9.49
C LEU A 137 14.52 -1.77 -8.97
N GLY A 138 15.17 -1.84 -7.80
CA GLY A 138 15.84 -0.70 -7.16
C GLY A 138 14.91 0.25 -6.41
N CYS A 139 13.65 -0.13 -6.19
CA CYS A 139 12.64 0.68 -5.49
C CYS A 139 12.93 0.77 -3.98
N ARG A 140 12.62 1.92 -3.37
CA ARG A 140 12.56 2.05 -1.90
C ARG A 140 11.23 1.52 -1.39
N VAL A 141 11.26 0.60 -0.43
CA VAL A 141 10.03 0.02 0.14
C VAL A 141 9.76 0.67 1.48
N LEU A 142 8.54 1.15 1.69
CA LEU A 142 8.06 1.74 2.92
C LEU A 142 6.86 0.95 3.42
N ILE A 143 6.75 0.77 4.73
CA ILE A 143 5.56 0.20 5.37
C ILE A 143 4.93 1.24 6.27
N GLU A 144 3.63 1.44 6.13
CA GLU A 144 2.83 2.23 7.06
C GLU A 144 1.96 1.30 7.90
N PHE A 145 2.20 1.24 9.21
CA PHE A 145 1.48 0.36 10.11
C PHE A 145 0.20 1.02 10.63
N HIS A 146 -0.94 0.46 10.28
CA HIS A 146 -2.26 0.82 10.83
C HIS A 146 -2.60 0.01 12.08
N GLU A 147 -2.14 -1.24 12.11
CA GLU A 147 -2.11 -2.09 13.29
C GLU A 147 -0.82 -2.93 13.24
N VAL A 148 0.01 -2.90 14.29
CA VAL A 148 1.28 -3.64 14.28
C VAL A 148 1.02 -5.14 14.29
N LEU A 149 0.06 -5.59 15.11
CA LEU A 149 -0.48 -6.95 15.12
C LEU A 149 -1.98 -6.94 15.43
N ASP A 150 -2.77 -7.57 14.56
CA ASP A 150 -4.15 -7.90 14.88
C ASP A 150 -4.14 -8.99 15.99
N SER A 151 -4.70 -8.61 17.14
CA SER A 151 -4.74 -9.45 18.34
C SER A 151 -5.62 -10.70 18.15
N ASP A 152 -6.61 -10.65 17.28
CA ASP A 152 -7.49 -11.78 17.00
C ASP A 152 -6.82 -12.79 16.06
N GLU A 153 -6.05 -12.32 15.07
CA GLU A 153 -5.24 -13.17 14.19
C GLU A 153 -4.19 -13.97 14.97
N LEU A 154 -3.57 -13.35 15.97
CA LEU A 154 -2.55 -13.98 16.81
C LEU A 154 -3.08 -15.11 17.68
N ARG A 155 -4.38 -15.19 17.94
CA ARG A 155 -4.99 -16.30 18.68
C ARG A 155 -4.89 -17.63 17.92
N LEU A 156 -4.80 -17.56 16.58
CA LEU A 156 -4.65 -18.73 15.73
C LEU A 156 -3.17 -19.14 15.63
N ARG A 157 -2.84 -20.34 16.13
CA ARG A 157 -1.46 -20.84 16.17
C ARG A 157 -0.79 -20.86 14.79
N CYS A 158 -1.51 -21.24 13.74
CA CYS A 158 -1.01 -21.29 12.38
C CYS A 158 -0.67 -19.90 11.83
N VAL A 159 -1.55 -18.91 12.08
CA VAL A 159 -1.31 -17.52 11.65
C VAL A 159 -0.11 -16.94 12.39
N ARG A 160 0.00 -17.19 13.69
CA ARG A 160 1.17 -16.78 14.48
C ARG A 160 2.47 -17.37 13.95
N ALA A 161 2.50 -18.67 13.64
CA ALA A 161 3.68 -19.33 13.08
C ALA A 161 4.05 -18.73 11.72
N TYR A 162 3.05 -18.52 10.87
CA TYR A 162 3.20 -17.88 9.56
C TYR A 162 3.79 -16.45 9.67
N VAL A 163 3.23 -15.60 10.53
CA VAL A 163 3.74 -14.23 10.76
C VAL A 163 5.18 -14.27 11.25
N ARG A 164 5.48 -15.12 12.24
CA ARG A 164 6.85 -15.26 12.79
C ARG A 164 7.87 -15.70 11.74
N ALA A 165 7.45 -16.52 10.76
CA ALA A 165 8.33 -16.98 9.70
C ALA A 165 8.51 -15.92 8.59
N VAL A 166 7.43 -15.24 8.20
CA VAL A 166 7.40 -14.43 6.96
C VAL A 166 7.63 -12.94 7.22
N ALA A 167 7.14 -12.39 8.33
CA ALA A 167 7.27 -10.96 8.61
C ALA A 167 8.73 -10.49 8.70
N PRO A 168 9.67 -11.22 9.34
CA PRO A 168 11.07 -10.82 9.35
C PRO A 168 11.69 -10.73 7.95
N LEU A 169 11.23 -11.56 7.00
CA LEU A 169 11.68 -11.52 5.61
C LEU A 169 11.22 -10.24 4.92
N LEU A 170 9.96 -9.83 5.14
CA LEU A 170 9.44 -8.57 4.62
C LEU A 170 10.19 -7.39 5.23
N LEU A 171 10.35 -7.35 6.56
CA LEU A 171 11.00 -6.24 7.26
C LEU A 171 12.44 -6.00 6.80
N ARG A 172 13.19 -7.06 6.44
CA ARG A 172 14.53 -6.93 5.85
C ARG A 172 14.58 -6.21 4.50
N LEU A 173 13.45 -6.13 3.79
CA LEU A 173 13.33 -5.46 2.50
C LEU A 173 12.89 -4.00 2.64
N VAL A 174 12.39 -3.62 3.82
CA VAL A 174 11.85 -2.28 4.09
C VAL A 174 12.97 -1.28 4.33
N SER A 175 12.88 -0.15 3.66
CA SER A 175 13.81 0.98 3.79
C SER A 175 13.42 1.92 4.93
N ALA A 176 12.12 2.05 5.22
CA ALA A 176 11.59 2.86 6.31
C ALA A 176 10.19 2.39 6.72
N PHE A 177 9.81 2.60 7.98
CA PHE A 177 8.46 2.38 8.46
C PHE A 177 7.85 3.67 9.01
N VAL A 178 6.53 3.80 8.87
CA VAL A 178 5.72 4.88 9.42
C VAL A 178 4.76 4.25 10.42
N VAL A 179 4.72 4.81 11.62
CA VAL A 179 3.82 4.39 12.70
C VAL A 179 3.05 5.59 13.21
N HIS A 180 1.78 5.38 13.57
CA HIS A 180 0.89 6.46 14.01
C HIS A 180 1.11 6.86 15.46
N SER A 181 1.82 6.06 16.27
CA SER A 181 2.16 6.40 17.65
C SER A 181 3.59 6.01 18.03
N ARG A 182 4.18 6.73 18.99
CA ARG A 182 5.49 6.38 19.56
C ARG A 182 5.50 5.03 20.29
N ARG A 183 4.34 4.54 20.74
CA ARG A 183 4.22 3.24 21.42
C ARG A 183 4.45 2.08 20.46
N ASP A 184 4.13 2.27 19.18
CA ASP A 184 4.26 1.25 18.14
C ASP A 184 5.72 1.04 17.69
N VAL A 185 6.60 2.04 17.90
CA VAL A 185 8.03 1.95 17.60
C VAL A 185 8.71 0.81 18.38
N ALA A 186 8.22 0.50 19.58
CA ALA A 186 8.80 -0.55 20.41
C ALA A 186 8.41 -1.98 19.98
N VAL A 187 7.46 -2.11 19.03
CA VAL A 187 6.80 -3.38 18.69
C VAL A 187 6.97 -3.77 17.21
N VAL A 188 7.55 -2.88 16.40
CA VAL A 188 7.94 -3.09 14.99
C VAL A 188 9.40 -3.55 14.94
#